data_AF-J0YQM2-F1
#
_entry.id   AF-J0YQM2-F1
#
_cell.length_a   1.000
_cell.length_b   1.000
_cell.length_c   1.000
_cell.angle_alpha   90.00
_cell.angle_beta   90.00
_cell.angle_gamma   90.00
#
_symmetry.space_group_name_H-M   'P 1'
#
loop_
_entity.id
_entity.type
_entity.pdbx_description
1 polymer ?
#
loop_
_entity_poly.entity_id
_entity_poly.type
_entity_poly.pdbx_seq_one_letter_code
_entity_poly.pdbx_strand_id
1 'polypeptide(L)'
;MTNSTLTRMASKYGFSHEEFRKTIIKTCIGCNFSDEEFAAFLSVANTYGLNPLTKEIYVFPKKGGDMIPVVSIDGWIKIIKSNPDFDGMTFQDQLDKDGNLIAIKCAIRLKNIKDPIEVTEYLEECKQEKVNLGANIQHACYVTKLQYNVLAMLSGFQEFMKKMKQHISMR
;
A
#
# COMPACT_ATOMS: atom_id res chain seq x y z
N MET A 1 12.72 6.88 -20.18
CA MET A 1 12.03 7.52 -19.03
C MET A 1 12.54 7.05 -17.66
N THR A 2 13.05 5.82 -17.53
CA THR A 2 13.56 5.19 -16.29
C THR A 2 14.70 5.95 -15.59
N ASN A 3 15.65 6.50 -16.35
CA ASN A 3 16.83 7.16 -15.76
C ASN A 3 16.47 8.43 -14.96
N SER A 4 15.46 9.19 -15.39
CA SER A 4 15.08 10.43 -14.70
C SER A 4 14.47 10.18 -13.31
N THR A 5 13.57 9.20 -13.19
CA THR A 5 12.94 8.82 -11.93
C THR A 5 13.95 8.19 -10.97
N LEU A 6 14.80 7.30 -11.47
CA LEU A 6 15.85 6.67 -10.67
C LEU A 6 16.83 7.72 -10.12
N THR A 7 17.29 8.66 -10.95
CA THR A 7 18.20 9.74 -10.53
C THR A 7 17.55 10.61 -9.45
N ARG A 8 16.29 10.99 -9.62
CA ARG A 8 15.55 11.79 -8.63
C ARG A 8 15.44 11.08 -7.28
N MET A 9 15.05 9.80 -7.29
CA MET A 9 14.92 9.03 -6.06
C MET A 9 16.28 8.75 -5.41
N ALA A 10 17.31 8.42 -6.19
CA ALA A 10 18.66 8.21 -5.69
C ALA A 10 19.19 9.47 -4.98
N SER A 11 19.04 10.64 -5.63
CA SER A 11 19.44 11.93 -5.06
C SER A 11 18.72 12.23 -3.74
N LYS A 12 17.41 11.93 -3.65
CA LYS A 12 16.61 12.11 -2.42
C LYS A 12 17.18 11.36 -1.22
N TYR A 13 17.78 10.18 -1.46
CA TYR A 13 18.31 9.32 -0.39
C TYR A 13 19.84 9.38 -0.29
N GLY A 14 20.51 10.27 -1.04
CA GLY A 14 21.96 10.46 -0.98
C GLY A 14 22.79 9.38 -1.70
N PHE A 15 22.25 8.79 -2.77
CA PHE A 15 22.93 7.77 -3.59
C PHE A 15 23.19 8.26 -5.01
N SER A 16 24.20 7.71 -5.68
CA SER A 16 24.23 7.70 -7.14
C SER A 16 23.14 6.77 -7.71
N HIS A 17 22.79 6.92 -9.00
CA HIS A 17 21.76 6.07 -9.62
C HIS A 17 22.12 4.57 -9.60
N GLU A 18 23.40 4.24 -9.81
CA GLU A 18 23.92 2.87 -9.81
C GLU A 18 23.92 2.27 -8.40
N GLU A 19 24.42 3.02 -7.42
CA GLU A 19 24.45 2.57 -6.03
C GLU A 19 23.04 2.39 -5.48
N PHE A 20 22.11 3.28 -5.81
CA PHE A 20 20.72 3.16 -5.37
C PHE A 20 20.09 1.88 -5.92
N ARG A 21 20.21 1.64 -7.23
CA ARG A 21 19.68 0.42 -7.85
C ARG A 21 20.28 -0.84 -7.21
N LYS A 22 21.60 -0.90 -7.08
CA LYS A 22 22.30 -2.05 -6.49
C LYS A 22 21.88 -2.27 -5.03
N THR A 23 21.70 -1.20 -4.27
CA THR A 23 21.25 -1.25 -2.87
C THR A 23 19.84 -1.82 -2.81
N ILE A 24 18.87 -1.25 -3.56
CA ILE A 24 17.49 -1.76 -3.57
C ILE A 24 17.43 -3.23 -3.95
N ILE A 25 18.13 -3.65 -5.02
CA ILE A 25 18.13 -5.05 -5.45
C ILE A 25 18.70 -5.96 -4.34
N LYS A 26 19.82 -5.57 -3.73
CA LYS A 26 20.50 -6.40 -2.73
C LYS A 26 19.78 -6.44 -1.38
N THR A 27 19.21 -5.33 -0.91
CA THR A 27 18.69 -5.22 0.46
C THR A 27 17.18 -5.36 0.55
N CYS A 28 16.45 -5.08 -0.53
CA CYS A 28 14.99 -5.03 -0.51
C CYS A 28 14.33 -6.11 -1.38
N ILE A 29 14.99 -6.56 -2.45
CA ILE A 29 14.41 -7.49 -3.45
C ILE A 29 14.98 -8.91 -3.30
N GLY A 30 16.30 -9.06 -3.30
CA GLY A 30 16.98 -10.35 -3.05
C GLY A 30 16.89 -11.38 -4.19
N CYS A 31 16.35 -11.03 -5.35
CA CYS A 31 16.22 -11.90 -6.52
C CYS A 31 16.54 -11.14 -7.83
N ASN A 32 16.67 -11.89 -8.93
CA ASN A 32 16.81 -11.29 -10.27
C ASN A 32 15.54 -10.50 -10.60
N PHE A 33 15.75 -9.30 -11.14
CA PHE A 33 14.70 -8.33 -11.40
C PHE A 33 14.97 -7.68 -12.76
N SER A 34 14.00 -7.73 -13.67
CA SER A 34 14.15 -7.13 -14.99
C SER A 34 14.19 -5.59 -14.91
N ASP A 35 14.65 -4.95 -15.98
CA ASP A 35 14.63 -3.49 -16.06
C ASP A 35 13.20 -2.93 -16.08
N GLU A 36 12.28 -3.65 -16.71
CA GLU A 36 10.87 -3.31 -16.80
C GLU A 36 10.18 -3.41 -15.42
N GLU A 37 10.46 -4.48 -14.68
CA GLU A 37 9.97 -4.65 -13.32
C GLU A 37 10.54 -3.56 -12.41
N PHE A 38 11.84 -3.25 -12.54
CA PHE A 38 12.49 -2.20 -11.75
C PHE A 38 11.88 -0.82 -12.03
N ALA A 39 11.60 -0.55 -13.30
CA ALA A 39 10.92 0.67 -13.72
C ALA A 39 9.51 0.77 -13.10
N ALA A 40 8.73 -0.32 -13.13
CA ALA A 40 7.40 -0.36 -12.54
C ALA A 40 7.45 -0.14 -11.02
N PHE A 41 8.37 -0.81 -10.33
CA PHE A 41 8.59 -0.65 -8.89
C PHE A 41 8.93 0.79 -8.52
N LEU A 42 9.90 1.40 -9.20
CA LEU A 42 10.29 2.79 -8.95
C LEU A 42 9.18 3.78 -9.30
N SER A 43 8.39 3.50 -10.32
CA SER A 43 7.25 4.34 -10.71
C SER A 43 6.23 4.44 -9.55
N VAL A 44 5.86 3.31 -8.95
CA VAL A 44 4.94 3.29 -7.79
C VAL A 44 5.57 3.99 -6.59
N ALA A 45 6.82 3.66 -6.27
CA ALA A 45 7.53 4.25 -5.14
C ALA A 45 7.61 5.78 -5.24
N ASN A 46 7.97 6.28 -6.43
CA ASN A 46 8.05 7.72 -6.68
C ASN A 46 6.67 8.40 -6.63
N THR A 47 5.65 7.80 -7.25
CA THR A 47 4.29 8.36 -7.35
C THR A 47 3.71 8.64 -5.97
N TYR A 48 3.92 7.73 -5.02
CA TYR A 48 3.37 7.84 -3.67
C TYR A 48 4.40 8.31 -2.63
N GLY A 49 5.60 8.72 -3.05
CA GLY A 49 6.65 9.18 -2.14
C GLY A 49 7.14 8.12 -1.15
N LEU A 50 7.01 6.85 -1.51
CA LEU A 50 7.37 5.70 -0.68
C LEU A 50 8.89 5.50 -0.67
N ASN A 51 9.39 4.98 0.44
CA ASN A 51 10.79 4.68 0.67
C ASN A 51 11.03 3.17 0.63
N PRO A 52 11.66 2.65 -0.43
CA PRO A 52 12.07 1.26 -0.53
C PRO A 52 12.99 0.78 0.60
N LEU A 53 13.86 1.66 1.11
CA LEU A 53 14.87 1.31 2.11
C LEU A 53 14.26 1.04 3.48
N THR A 54 13.14 1.70 3.80
CA THR A 54 12.38 1.47 5.04
C THR A 54 11.24 0.47 4.84
N LYS A 55 11.21 -0.23 3.70
CA LYS A 55 10.17 -1.23 3.35
C LYS A 55 8.75 -0.67 3.34
N GLU A 56 8.58 0.60 3.00
CA GLU A 56 7.25 1.18 2.70
C GLU A 56 6.66 0.61 1.40
N ILE A 57 7.52 0.08 0.53
CA ILE A 57 7.19 -0.67 -0.68
C ILE A 57 8.22 -1.78 -0.87
N TYR A 58 7.78 -2.96 -1.26
CA TYR A 58 8.60 -4.13 -1.53
C TYR A 58 8.07 -4.86 -2.76
N VAL A 59 8.68 -6.00 -3.10
CA VAL A 59 8.31 -6.79 -4.27
C VAL A 59 7.77 -8.15 -3.84
N PHE A 60 6.80 -8.65 -4.58
CA PHE A 60 6.22 -9.97 -4.34
C PHE A 60 6.26 -10.80 -5.63
N PRO A 61 6.75 -12.05 -5.59
CA PRO A 61 6.75 -12.93 -6.74
C PRO A 61 5.34 -13.44 -7.05
N LYS A 62 4.87 -13.23 -8.27
CA LYS A 62 3.64 -13.87 -8.77
C LYS A 62 3.89 -15.33 -9.14
N LYS A 63 2.80 -16.11 -9.17
CA LYS A 63 2.79 -17.42 -9.82
C LYS A 63 3.16 -17.21 -11.30
N GLY A 64 4.34 -17.66 -11.70
CA GLY A 64 4.87 -17.45 -13.06
C GLY A 64 6.25 -16.79 -13.11
N GLY A 65 6.76 -16.24 -12.00
CA GLY A 65 8.11 -15.67 -11.91
C GLY A 65 8.17 -14.14 -11.98
N ASP A 66 7.14 -13.49 -12.54
CA ASP A 66 7.04 -12.03 -12.58
C ASP A 66 6.99 -11.42 -11.17
N MET A 67 7.65 -10.28 -10.99
CA MET A 67 7.69 -9.56 -9.74
C MET A 67 6.75 -8.36 -9.77
N ILE A 68 5.91 -8.21 -8.74
CA ILE A 68 5.04 -7.03 -8.59
C ILE A 68 5.41 -6.15 -7.40
N PRO A 69 5.33 -4.82 -7.54
CA PRO A 69 5.43 -3.93 -6.39
C PRO A 69 4.21 -4.08 -5.47
N VAL A 70 4.47 -4.17 -4.18
CA VAL A 70 3.47 -4.22 -3.11
C VAL A 70 3.83 -3.15 -2.07
N VAL A 71 2.85 -2.33 -1.71
CA VAL A 71 3.00 -1.30 -0.67
C VAL A 71 2.71 -1.95 0.68
N SER A 72 3.56 -1.70 1.67
CA SER A 72 3.41 -2.26 3.02
C SER A 72 2.38 -1.50 3.87
N ILE A 73 2.11 -1.99 5.08
CA ILE A 73 1.27 -1.31 6.07
C ILE A 73 1.77 0.13 6.28
N ASP A 74 3.07 0.28 6.53
CA ASP A 74 3.69 1.56 6.82
C ASP A 74 3.60 2.50 5.62
N GLY A 75 3.75 1.96 4.40
CA GLY A 75 3.56 2.70 3.17
C GLY A 75 2.14 3.25 3.03
N TRP A 76 1.13 2.41 3.28
CA TRP A 76 -0.27 2.84 3.24
C TRP A 76 -0.62 3.87 4.32
N ILE A 77 -0.15 3.66 5.55
CA ILE A 77 -0.34 4.62 6.64
C ILE A 77 0.26 5.97 6.27
N LYS A 78 1.46 5.98 5.67
CA LYS A 78 2.11 7.20 5.19
C LYS A 78 1.31 7.89 4.10
N ILE A 79 0.84 7.14 3.10
CA ILE A 79 -0.01 7.68 2.02
C ILE A 79 -1.26 8.33 2.61
N ILE A 80 -1.98 7.65 3.51
CA ILE A 80 -3.20 8.16 4.13
C ILE A 80 -2.91 9.43 4.93
N LYS A 81 -1.88 9.40 5.80
CA LYS A 81 -1.51 10.54 6.65
C LYS A 81 -0.97 11.73 5.87
N SER A 82 -0.47 11.53 4.65
CA SER A 82 -0.02 12.61 3.76
C SER A 82 -1.15 13.45 3.19
N ASN A 83 -2.41 12.98 3.28
CA ASN A 83 -3.56 13.76 2.87
C ASN A 83 -3.75 14.96 3.82
N PRO A 84 -3.74 16.22 3.33
CA PRO A 84 -3.88 17.40 4.18
C PRO A 84 -5.21 17.47 4.93
N ASP A 85 -6.23 16.80 4.40
CA ASP A 85 -7.57 16.72 5.01
C ASP A 85 -7.71 15.54 5.98
N PHE A 86 -6.68 14.72 6.17
CA PHE A 86 -6.74 13.62 7.14
C PHE A 86 -6.97 14.15 8.56
N ASP A 87 -7.98 13.60 9.23
CA ASP A 87 -8.40 13.99 10.59
C ASP A 87 -8.48 12.79 11.55
N GLY A 88 -7.75 11.72 11.22
CA GLY A 88 -7.60 10.53 12.05
C GLY A 88 -8.20 9.28 11.44
N MET A 89 -7.83 8.15 12.03
CA MET A 89 -8.37 6.83 11.70
C MET A 89 -8.58 6.04 12.99
N THR A 90 -9.57 5.15 13.00
CA THR A 90 -9.84 4.21 14.09
C THR A 90 -9.98 2.81 13.54
N PHE A 91 -9.54 1.83 14.32
CA PHE A 91 -9.73 0.41 14.06
C PHE A 91 -10.58 -0.18 15.17
N GLN A 92 -11.54 -1.02 14.80
CA GLN A 92 -12.41 -1.71 15.73
C GLN A 92 -12.46 -3.20 15.37
N ASP A 93 -11.96 -4.03 16.28
CA ASP A 93 -12.06 -5.48 16.20
C ASP A 93 -13.51 -5.91 16.39
N GLN A 94 -13.98 -6.82 15.54
CA GLN A 94 -15.26 -7.49 15.65
C GLN A 94 -14.99 -8.93 16.07
N LEU A 95 -15.49 -9.32 17.25
CA LEU A 95 -15.32 -10.65 17.81
C LEU A 95 -16.61 -11.46 17.72
N ASP A 96 -16.49 -12.78 17.55
CA ASP A 96 -17.61 -13.70 17.75
C ASP A 96 -17.93 -13.93 19.24
N LYS A 97 -18.91 -14.80 19.50
CA LYS A 97 -19.35 -15.13 20.87
C LYS A 97 -18.28 -15.83 21.71
N ASP A 98 -17.32 -16.49 21.05
CA ASP A 98 -16.25 -17.23 21.69
C ASP A 98 -14.97 -16.36 21.84
N GLY A 99 -15.04 -15.09 21.42
CA GLY A 99 -13.95 -14.13 21.51
C GLY A 99 -12.96 -14.21 20.34
N ASN A 100 -13.26 -14.95 19.27
CA ASN A 100 -12.40 -15.01 18.10
C ASN A 100 -12.64 -13.77 17.22
N LEU A 101 -11.56 -13.21 16.69
CA LEU A 101 -11.64 -12.14 15.71
C LEU A 101 -12.34 -12.65 14.43
N ILE A 102 -13.37 -11.94 13.96
CA ILE A 102 -14.13 -12.27 12.75
C ILE A 102 -14.10 -11.17 11.70
N ALA A 103 -13.88 -9.92 12.10
CA ALA A 103 -13.66 -8.81 11.19
C ALA A 103 -12.88 -7.68 11.86
N ILE A 104 -12.30 -6.79 11.05
CA ILE A 104 -11.76 -5.51 11.51
C ILE A 104 -12.46 -4.40 10.73
N LYS A 105 -13.05 -3.44 11.45
CA LYS A 105 -13.62 -2.23 10.86
C LYS A 105 -12.62 -1.08 10.96
N CYS A 106 -12.31 -0.45 9.85
CA CYS A 106 -11.52 0.77 9.76
C CYS A 106 -12.44 1.95 9.45
N ALA A 107 -12.28 3.07 10.16
CA ALA A 107 -12.98 4.32 9.87
C ALA A 107 -11.95 5.46 9.72
N ILE A 108 -11.91 6.08 8.55
CA ILE A 108 -11.05 7.23 8.23
C ILE A 108 -11.89 8.50 8.29
N ARG A 109 -11.44 9.50 9.05
CA ARG A 109 -12.06 10.82 9.16
C ARG A 109 -11.28 11.82 8.34
N LEU A 110 -12.02 12.70 7.66
CA LEU A 110 -11.47 13.80 6.90
C LEU A 110 -12.09 15.11 7.38
N LYS A 111 -11.30 16.18 7.35
CA LYS A 111 -11.77 17.54 7.65
C LYS A 111 -12.93 17.90 6.75
N ASN A 112 -13.95 18.52 7.34
CA ASN A 112 -15.15 18.99 6.63
C ASN A 112 -15.98 17.88 5.96
N ILE A 113 -15.71 16.60 6.24
CA ILE A 113 -16.57 15.49 5.86
C ILE A 113 -17.25 14.98 7.13
N LYS A 114 -18.59 15.04 7.14
CA LYS A 114 -19.39 14.72 8.33
C LYS A 114 -19.28 13.24 8.72
N ASP A 115 -19.44 12.37 7.73
CA ASP A 115 -19.50 10.92 7.96
C ASP A 115 -18.15 10.29 7.61
N PRO A 116 -17.60 9.41 8.47
CA PRO A 116 -16.33 8.76 8.19
C PRO A 116 -16.44 7.80 7.01
N ILE A 117 -15.32 7.59 6.33
CA ILE A 117 -15.17 6.56 5.31
C ILE A 117 -14.88 5.24 6.02
N GLU A 118 -15.78 4.27 5.92
CA GLU A 118 -15.71 3.03 6.69
C GLU A 118 -15.54 1.79 5.80
N VAL A 119 -14.61 0.91 6.16
CA VAL A 119 -14.39 -0.41 5.56
C VAL A 119 -14.49 -1.46 6.64
N THR A 120 -15.14 -2.58 6.36
CA THR A 120 -15.05 -3.79 7.20
C THR A 120 -14.42 -4.91 6.38
N GLU A 121 -13.35 -5.52 6.89
CA GLU A 121 -12.76 -6.73 6.30
C GLU A 121 -13.15 -7.93 7.15
N TYR A 122 -13.79 -8.92 6.53
CA TYR A 122 -14.17 -10.16 7.20
C TYR A 122 -13.06 -11.20 7.08
N LEU A 123 -12.71 -11.86 8.19
CA LEU A 123 -11.63 -12.85 8.22
C LEU A 123 -11.96 -14.11 7.40
N GLU A 124 -13.23 -14.44 7.21
CA GLU A 124 -13.66 -15.52 6.31
C GLU A 124 -13.22 -15.27 4.86
N GLU A 125 -13.21 -14.00 4.41
CA GLU A 125 -12.81 -13.65 3.04
C GLU A 125 -11.29 -13.80 2.82
N CYS A 126 -10.51 -13.81 3.90
CA CYS A 126 -9.08 -14.06 3.89
C CYS A 126 -8.72 -15.56 3.95
N LYS A 127 -9.70 -16.44 4.21
CA LYS A 127 -9.53 -17.89 4.15
C LYS A 127 -9.65 -18.38 2.70
N GLN A 128 -8.69 -18.04 1.85
CA GLN A 128 -8.51 -18.75 0.58
C GLN A 128 -7.47 -19.85 0.67
N GLU A 129 -7.77 -20.94 -0.05
CA GLU A 129 -7.36 -22.33 0.13
C GLU A 129 -5.83 -22.61 0.15
N LYS A 130 -5.44 -23.47 1.10
CA LYS A 130 -4.21 -24.30 1.10
C LYS A 130 -2.87 -23.57 1.05
N VAL A 131 -2.59 -22.72 2.03
CA VAL A 131 -1.20 -22.61 2.50
C VAL A 131 -1.21 -22.67 4.01
N ASN A 132 -0.61 -23.71 4.59
CA ASN A 132 -0.28 -23.78 6.01
C ASN A 132 0.79 -22.73 6.30
N LEU A 133 0.36 -21.48 6.36
CA LEU A 133 1.17 -20.34 6.77
C LEU A 133 0.84 -20.15 8.25
N GLY A 134 1.81 -20.39 9.13
CA GLY A 134 1.62 -20.32 10.58
C GLY A 134 0.96 -19.01 11.03
N ALA A 135 0.39 -18.99 12.24
CA ALA A 135 -0.48 -17.92 12.77
C ALA A 135 0.03 -16.48 12.56
N ASN A 136 1.35 -16.25 12.53
CA ASN A 136 1.97 -14.94 12.26
C ASN A 136 1.79 -14.45 10.81
N ILE A 137 1.65 -15.36 9.84
CA ILE A 137 1.52 -15.03 8.42
C ILE A 137 0.05 -14.88 8.03
N GLN A 138 -0.87 -15.54 8.73
CA GLN A 138 -2.30 -15.27 8.61
C GLN A 138 -2.62 -13.81 8.98
N HIS A 139 -2.04 -13.30 10.08
CA HIS A 139 -2.09 -11.87 10.43
C HIS A 139 -1.56 -10.95 9.33
N ALA A 140 -0.43 -11.29 8.71
CA ALA A 140 0.08 -10.51 7.57
C ALA A 140 -0.88 -10.53 6.37
N CYS A 141 -1.50 -11.68 6.06
CA CYS A 141 -2.51 -11.82 5.02
C CYS A 141 -3.74 -10.93 5.29
N TYR A 142 -4.25 -10.95 6.54
CA TYR A 142 -5.39 -10.12 6.97
C TYR A 142 -5.12 -8.63 6.76
N VAL A 143 -3.94 -8.15 7.17
CA VAL A 143 -3.60 -6.73 7.01
C VAL A 143 -3.35 -6.41 5.53
N THR A 144 -2.77 -7.30 4.73
CA THR A 144 -2.59 -7.05 3.29
C THR A 144 -3.89 -7.01 2.48
N LYS A 145 -4.95 -7.72 2.92
CA LYS A 145 -6.24 -7.68 2.23
C LYS A 145 -7.11 -6.50 2.69
N LEU A 146 -7.10 -6.20 3.99
CA LEU A 146 -7.58 -4.92 4.51
C LEU A 146 -6.89 -3.75 3.79
N GLN A 147 -5.58 -3.83 3.52
CA GLN A 147 -4.86 -2.83 2.71
C GLN A 147 -5.32 -2.78 1.26
N TYR A 148 -5.59 -3.91 0.62
CA TYR A 148 -6.10 -3.94 -0.76
C TYR A 148 -7.51 -3.37 -0.87
N ASN A 149 -8.37 -3.59 0.12
CA ASN A 149 -9.73 -3.06 0.16
C ASN A 149 -9.77 -1.59 0.64
N VAL A 150 -8.89 -1.20 1.57
CA VAL A 150 -8.60 0.21 1.87
C VAL A 150 -7.99 0.90 0.66
N LEU A 151 -7.14 0.23 -0.13
CA LEU A 151 -6.61 0.71 -1.42
C LEU A 151 -7.70 0.79 -2.49
N ALA A 152 -8.59 -0.19 -2.62
CA ALA A 152 -9.72 -0.14 -3.56
C ALA A 152 -10.66 1.01 -3.20
N MET A 153 -10.86 1.24 -1.90
CA MET A 153 -11.60 2.38 -1.39
C MET A 153 -10.83 3.69 -1.59
N LEU A 154 -9.51 3.74 -1.39
CA LEU A 154 -8.69 4.95 -1.55
C LEU A 154 -8.44 5.30 -3.03
N SER A 155 -8.33 4.31 -3.91
CA SER A 155 -8.26 4.51 -5.37
C SER A 155 -9.62 4.89 -5.93
N GLY A 156 -10.70 4.25 -5.48
CA GLY A 156 -12.07 4.71 -5.70
C GLY A 156 -12.32 6.11 -5.14
N PHE A 157 -11.72 6.44 -4.00
CA PHE A 157 -11.77 7.75 -3.35
C PHE A 157 -10.90 8.79 -4.09
N GLN A 158 -9.74 8.42 -4.64
CA GLN A 158 -8.92 9.31 -5.47
C GLN A 158 -9.63 9.61 -6.79
N GLU A 159 -10.25 8.60 -7.42
CA GLU A 159 -11.08 8.75 -8.62
C GLU A 159 -12.34 9.60 -8.31
N PHE A 160 -12.98 9.38 -7.15
CA PHE A 160 -14.11 10.16 -6.64
C PHE A 160 -13.73 11.61 -6.32
N MET A 161 -12.59 11.85 -5.66
CA MET A 161 -12.08 13.18 -5.35
C MET A 161 -11.64 13.92 -6.61
N LYS A 162 -11.11 13.22 -7.62
CA LYS A 162 -10.81 13.76 -8.95
C LYS A 162 -12.08 14.16 -9.70
N LYS A 163 -13.13 13.32 -9.64
CA LYS A 163 -14.46 13.61 -10.20
C LYS A 163 -15.19 14.75 -9.47
N MET A 164 -15.08 14.83 -8.14
CA MET A 164 -15.63 15.90 -7.32
C MET A 164 -14.95 17.25 -7.57
N LYS A 165 -13.60 17.27 -7.69
CA LYS A 165 -12.86 18.49 -8.07
C LYS A 165 -13.25 19.01 -9.46
N GLN A 166 -13.50 18.11 -10.42
CA GLN A 166 -14.03 18.49 -11.73
C GLN A 166 -15.46 19.06 -11.65
N HIS A 167 -16.31 18.50 -10.79
CA HIS A 167 -17.68 18.99 -10.61
C HIS A 167 -17.76 20.35 -9.91
N ILE A 168 -16.81 20.67 -9.03
CA ILE A 168 -16.71 21.96 -8.31
C ILE A 168 -16.08 23.05 -9.19
N SER A 169 -15.21 22.69 -10.14
CA SER A 169 -14.59 23.64 -11.09
C SER A 169 -15.48 24.04 -12.27
N MET A 170 -16.66 23.43 -12.43
CA MET A 170 -17.64 23.73 -13.49
C MET A 170 -18.88 24.47 -12.98
N ARG A 171 -18.80 25.08 -11.78
CA ARG A 171 -19.79 26.01 -11.24
C ARG A 171 -19.13 27.33 -10.89
#